data_AF-A0A1V6EAL8-F1
#
_entry.id   AF-A0A1V6EAL8-F1
#
_cell.length_a   1.000
_cell.length_b   1.000
_cell.length_c   1.000
_cell.angle_alpha   90.00
_cell.angle_beta   90.00
_cell.angle_gamma   90.00
#
_symmetry.space_group_name_H-M   'P 1'
#
loop_
_entity.id
_entity.type
_entity.pdbx_description
1 polymer ?
#
loop_
_entity_poly.entity_id
_entity_poly.type
_entity_poly.pdbx_seq_one_letter_code
_entity_poly.pdbx_strand_id
1 'polypeptide(L)'
;MVDFAQRNAERAGVAHAVQFRGGDALQRLPPCEQPGVMLLNPPYGERIAVAGVAGSGGRPGRGSFQPGALAGARAAQPVQTIQASRETAHTDDGGDFFPQLASHWKKNYPGWTAWMLTPDLKLPGRMRLKESRRVPMWNGPIECRLFRFDLVKGQHRGPAGA
;
A
#
# COMPACT_ATOMS: atom_id res chain seq x y z
N MET A 1 6.80 10.16 8.27
CA MET A 1 6.69 9.86 6.81
C MET A 1 6.11 11.01 5.95
N VAL A 2 5.15 11.79 6.46
CA VAL A 2 4.43 12.84 5.69
C VAL A 2 5.36 13.88 5.05
N ASP A 3 6.36 14.38 5.77
CA ASP A 3 7.26 15.43 5.25
C ASP A 3 8.05 14.96 4.02
N PHE A 4 8.41 13.67 3.96
CA PHE A 4 9.06 13.10 2.79
C PHE A 4 8.11 13.04 1.59
N ALA A 5 6.84 12.71 1.82
CA ALA A 5 5.82 12.67 0.79
C ALA A 5 5.54 14.07 0.22
N GLN A 6 5.45 15.08 1.09
CA GLN A 6 5.31 16.48 0.70
C GLN A 6 6.48 16.93 -0.19
N ARG A 7 7.73 16.72 0.25
CA ARG A 7 8.92 17.06 -0.55
C ARG A 7 8.97 16.31 -1.88
N ASN A 8 8.48 15.08 -1.94
CA ASN A 8 8.42 14.33 -3.19
C ASN A 8 7.39 14.93 -4.15
N ALA A 9 6.23 15.36 -3.66
CA ALA A 9 5.22 16.03 -4.48
C ALA A 9 5.69 17.38 -5.01
N GLU A 10 6.43 18.15 -4.20
CA GLU A 10 7.05 19.41 -4.62
C GLU A 10 8.06 19.19 -5.74
N ARG A 11 8.96 18.21 -5.58
CA ARG A 11 9.94 17.83 -6.61
C ARG A 11 9.28 17.34 -7.90
N ALA A 12 8.12 16.71 -7.79
CA ALA A 12 7.35 16.25 -8.94
C ALA A 12 6.47 17.35 -9.56
N GLY A 13 6.41 18.56 -8.98
CA GLY A 13 5.60 19.67 -9.48
C GLY A 13 4.09 19.52 -9.26
N VAL A 14 3.66 18.52 -8.47
CA VAL A 14 2.24 18.16 -8.26
C VAL A 14 1.73 18.49 -6.86
N ALA A 15 2.50 19.20 -6.04
CA ALA A 15 2.13 19.56 -4.68
C ALA A 15 0.78 20.31 -4.59
N HIS A 16 0.45 21.12 -5.60
CA HIS A 16 -0.82 21.83 -5.68
C HIS A 16 -2.05 20.92 -5.84
N ALA A 17 -1.85 19.67 -6.28
CA ALA A 17 -2.91 18.70 -6.55
C ALA A 17 -3.07 17.65 -5.45
N VAL A 18 -2.21 17.64 -4.42
CA VAL A 18 -2.18 16.59 -3.39
C VAL A 18 -2.21 17.20 -1.99
N GLN A 19 -3.12 16.71 -1.14
CA GLN A 19 -3.15 17.06 0.28
C GLN A 19 -2.60 15.92 1.12
N PHE A 20 -1.58 16.20 1.93
CA PHE A 20 -1.01 15.21 2.84
C PHE A 20 -1.55 15.41 4.26
N ARG A 21 -1.92 14.30 4.90
CA ARG A 21 -2.41 14.30 6.29
C ARG A 21 -1.89 13.05 6.99
N GLY A 22 -1.08 13.22 8.03
CA GLY A 22 -0.68 12.13 8.92
C GLY A 22 -1.85 11.63 9.77
N GLY A 23 -1.73 10.42 10.32
CA GLY A 23 -2.69 9.85 11.26
C GLY A 23 -2.94 8.36 11.04
N ASP A 24 -3.76 7.80 11.92
CA ASP A 24 -4.14 6.39 11.89
C ASP A 24 -5.17 6.10 10.78
N ALA A 25 -4.94 5.03 10.02
CA ALA A 25 -5.84 4.55 8.98
C ALA A 25 -7.17 4.04 9.56
N LEU A 26 -7.16 3.47 10.78
CA LEU A 26 -8.37 2.97 11.45
C LEU A 26 -9.31 4.09 11.92
N GLN A 27 -8.84 5.33 11.93
CA GLN A 27 -9.59 6.50 12.37
C GLN A 27 -9.90 7.48 11.22
N ARG A 28 -9.34 7.25 10.03
CA ARG A 28 -9.47 8.16 8.89
C ARG A 28 -10.88 8.15 8.33
N LEU A 29 -11.57 9.29 8.35
CA LEU A 29 -12.85 9.48 7.66
C LEU A 29 -12.66 9.82 6.17
N PRO A 30 -13.68 9.57 5.31
CA PRO A 30 -13.65 10.01 3.92
C PRO A 30 -13.34 11.50 3.80
N PRO A 31 -12.55 11.92 2.79
CA PRO A 31 -12.19 13.32 2.61
C PRO A 31 -13.35 14.19 2.09
N CYS A 32 -14.39 13.57 1.53
CA CYS A 32 -15.59 14.22 1.00
C CYS A 32 -16.79 13.24 1.02
N GLU A 33 -17.99 13.78 0.82
CA GLU A 33 -19.24 12.99 0.79
C GLU A 33 -19.36 12.11 -0.47
N GLN A 34 -18.85 12.62 -1.60
CA GLN A 34 -18.90 11.94 -2.88
C GLN A 34 -17.98 10.71 -2.86
N PRO A 35 -18.51 9.50 -3.12
CA PRO A 35 -17.68 8.32 -3.14
C PRO A 35 -16.62 8.36 -4.23
N GLY A 36 -15.42 7.91 -3.86
CA GLY A 36 -14.26 7.89 -4.75
C GLY A 36 -13.49 6.58 -4.70
N VAL A 37 -12.19 6.69 -4.98
CA VAL A 37 -11.25 5.57 -5.01
C VAL A 37 -10.25 5.71 -3.88
N MET A 38 -10.06 4.64 -3.13
CA MET A 38 -8.95 4.47 -2.20
C MET A 38 -7.92 3.54 -2.83
N LEU A 39 -6.64 3.94 -2.82
CA LEU A 39 -5.53 3.12 -3.30
C LEU A 39 -4.51 2.94 -2.17
N LEU A 40 -4.18 1.69 -1.85
CA LEU A 40 -3.32 1.36 -0.72
C LEU A 40 -2.22 0.37 -1.13
N ASN A 41 -1.03 0.62 -0.59
CA ASN A 41 0.08 -0.32 -0.55
C ASN A 41 0.44 -0.55 0.93
N PRO A 42 -0.34 -1.39 1.65
CA PRO A 42 -0.13 -1.61 3.08
C PRO A 42 1.24 -2.24 3.36
N PRO A 43 1.76 -2.15 4.59
CA PRO A 43 2.99 -2.84 4.95
C PRO A 43 2.84 -4.35 4.65
N TYR A 44 3.78 -4.87 3.89
CA TYR A 44 4.02 -6.31 3.83
C TYR A 44 4.83 -6.63 5.09
N GLY A 45 4.56 -7.78 5.72
CA GLY A 45 5.21 -8.20 6.97
C GLY A 45 6.73 -8.35 6.83
N GLU A 46 7.28 -9.46 7.32
CA GLU A 46 8.72 -9.67 7.25
C GLU A 46 9.25 -9.56 5.81
N ARG A 47 10.36 -8.84 5.66
CA ARG A 47 11.03 -8.68 4.37
C ARG A 47 11.55 -10.05 3.96
N ILE A 48 10.97 -10.62 2.90
CA ILE A 48 11.52 -11.84 2.30
C ILE A 48 12.92 -11.52 1.78
N ALA A 49 13.94 -12.19 2.31
CA ALA A 49 15.27 -12.17 1.72
C ALA A 49 15.19 -12.79 0.32
N VAL A 50 15.63 -12.05 -0.69
CA VAL A 50 15.68 -12.57 -2.06
C VAL A 50 16.79 -13.63 -2.09
N ALA A 51 16.41 -14.89 -2.25
CA ALA A 51 17.34 -15.99 -2.48
C ALA A 51 17.98 -15.84 -3.88
N GLY A 52 19.30 -15.70 -3.92
CA GLY A 52 20.14 -16.05 -5.07
C GLY A 52 20.15 -15.06 -6.23
N VAL A 53 21.05 -14.07 -6.17
CA VAL A 53 21.73 -13.62 -7.40
C VAL A 53 22.81 -14.64 -7.69
N ALA A 54 22.47 -15.69 -8.44
CA ALA A 54 23.43 -16.63 -9.00
C ALA A 54 23.49 -16.44 -10.52
N GLY A 55 24.69 -16.26 -11.06
CA GLY A 55 24.98 -16.54 -12.47
C GLY A 55 25.56 -15.38 -13.28
N SER A 56 26.88 -15.25 -13.19
CA SER A 56 27.72 -14.73 -14.26
C SER A 56 27.35 -15.28 -15.64
N GLY A 57 27.21 -14.43 -16.65
CA GLY A 57 27.36 -14.81 -18.06
C GLY A 57 26.25 -14.37 -19.02
N GLY A 58 26.50 -13.29 -19.77
CA GLY A 58 26.17 -13.18 -21.20
C GLY A 58 24.76 -12.79 -21.65
N ARG A 59 24.56 -11.48 -21.90
CA ARG A 59 24.07 -10.87 -23.18
C ARG A 59 23.64 -9.40 -22.94
N PRO A 60 24.18 -8.41 -23.69
CA PRO A 60 23.77 -7.01 -23.57
C PRO A 60 22.59 -6.76 -24.51
N GLY A 61 21.43 -6.34 -23.99
CA GLY A 61 20.32 -5.98 -24.89
C GLY A 61 18.91 -5.87 -24.31
N ARG A 62 18.74 -5.52 -23.04
CA ARG A 62 17.51 -4.89 -22.52
C ARG A 62 17.87 -4.31 -21.17
N GLY A 63 17.80 -2.98 -21.03
CA GLY A 63 18.25 -2.27 -19.83
C GLY A 63 17.69 -2.92 -18.57
N SER A 64 18.57 -3.58 -17.82
CA SER A 64 18.29 -4.11 -16.50
C SER A 64 17.87 -2.94 -15.63
N PHE A 65 16.64 -2.98 -15.13
CA PHE A 65 16.19 -2.03 -14.12
C PHE A 65 17.09 -2.21 -12.90
N GLN A 66 17.99 -1.24 -12.67
CA GLN A 66 18.89 -1.21 -11.53
C GLN A 66 18.19 -0.44 -10.40
N PRO A 67 17.76 -1.11 -9.32
CA PRO A 67 17.18 -0.42 -8.18
C PRO A 67 18.22 0.56 -7.61
N GLY A 68 17.93 1.86 -7.67
CA GLY A 68 18.86 2.91 -7.23
C GLY A 68 19.61 3.67 -8.32
N ALA A 69 19.45 3.36 -9.61
CA ALA A 69 20.06 4.17 -10.69
C ALA A 69 19.56 5.64 -10.69
N LEU A 70 18.30 5.87 -10.33
CA LEU A 70 17.73 7.21 -10.10
C LEU A 70 18.25 7.88 -8.81
N ALA A 71 18.91 7.15 -7.91
CA ALA A 71 19.57 7.71 -6.73
C ALA A 71 21.00 8.21 -7.05
N GLY A 72 21.69 7.60 -8.04
CA GLY A 72 23.05 7.98 -8.44
C GLY A 72 23.16 9.39 -9.02
N ALA A 73 22.13 9.88 -9.72
CA ALA A 73 22.11 11.25 -10.27
C ALA A 73 21.94 12.36 -9.20
N ARG A 74 21.78 12.00 -7.92
CA ARG A 74 21.66 12.95 -6.79
C ARG A 74 22.97 13.22 -6.05
N ALA A 75 24.10 12.67 -6.51
CA ALA A 75 25.36 12.65 -5.77
C ALA A 75 26.20 13.95 -5.78
N ALA A 76 25.65 15.09 -6.22
CA ALA A 76 26.37 16.37 -6.23
C ALA A 76 26.06 17.30 -5.04
N GLN A 77 25.43 16.79 -3.97
CA GLN A 77 25.26 17.56 -2.72
C GLN A 77 25.57 16.68 -1.51
N PRO A 78 26.39 17.15 -0.53
CA PRO A 78 26.79 16.35 0.61
C PRO A 78 25.60 16.20 1.57
N VAL A 79 24.89 15.08 1.49
CA VAL A 79 23.87 14.72 2.45
C VAL A 79 24.54 13.89 3.55
N GLN A 80 24.62 14.47 4.74
CA GLN A 80 24.93 13.78 5.99
C GLN A 80 24.17 12.47 6.06
N THR A 81 24.84 11.40 6.45
CA THR A 81 24.32 10.05 6.64
C THR A 81 23.13 10.09 7.61
N ILE A 82 21.92 10.32 7.10
CA ILE A 82 20.71 10.12 7.87
C ILE A 82 20.50 8.62 7.89
N GLN A 83 20.86 8.02 9.03
CA GLN A 83 20.32 6.76 9.50
C GLN A 83 18.80 6.88 9.36
N ALA A 84 18.26 6.40 8.25
CA ALA A 84 16.85 6.43 7.98
C ALA A 84 16.21 5.44 8.95
N SER A 85 15.89 5.94 10.13
CA SER A 85 14.90 5.39 11.04
C SER A 85 13.58 5.36 10.28
N ARG A 86 13.44 4.37 9.39
CA ARG A 86 12.16 3.88 8.94
C ARG A 86 11.47 3.49 10.24
N GLU A 87 10.41 4.21 10.59
CA GLU A 87 9.47 3.77 11.61
C GLU A 87 9.15 2.31 11.28
N THR A 88 9.71 1.40 12.08
CA THR A 88 9.33 0.01 12.08
C THR A 88 7.86 0.06 12.43
N ALA A 89 6.99 -0.23 11.46
CA ALA A 89 5.63 -0.59 11.81
C ALA A 89 5.78 -1.81 12.71
N HIS A 90 5.60 -1.63 14.02
CA HIS A 90 5.52 -2.73 14.96
C HIS A 90 4.29 -3.54 14.55
N THR A 91 4.51 -4.56 13.71
CA THR A 91 3.51 -5.55 13.34
C THR A 91 3.54 -6.69 14.34
N ASP A 92 3.47 -6.36 15.64
CA ASP A 92 3.18 -7.37 16.66
C ASP A 92 1.69 -7.79 16.59
N ASP A 93 0.86 -6.98 15.90
CA ASP A 93 -0.61 -7.11 15.80
C ASP A 93 -1.14 -7.25 14.35
N GLY A 94 -0.33 -7.81 13.44
CA GLY A 94 -0.69 -7.98 12.02
C GLY A 94 -1.93 -8.86 11.75
N GLY A 95 -2.41 -9.57 12.77
CA GLY A 95 -3.65 -10.35 12.75
C GLY A 95 -4.91 -9.48 12.71
N ASP A 96 -4.94 -8.40 13.50
CA ASP A 96 -6.17 -7.67 13.80
C ASP A 96 -6.34 -6.35 13.04
N PHE A 97 -5.26 -5.78 12.48
CA PHE A 97 -5.33 -4.53 11.72
C PHE A 97 -6.30 -4.58 10.54
N PHE A 98 -6.18 -5.59 9.65
CA PHE A 98 -6.98 -5.67 8.43
C PHE A 98 -8.47 -5.96 8.69
N PRO A 99 -8.85 -6.85 9.64
CA PRO A 99 -10.24 -6.97 10.09
C PRO A 99 -10.83 -5.66 10.64
N GLN A 100 -10.08 -4.92 11.45
CA GLN A 100 -10.52 -3.62 11.98
C GLN A 100 -10.66 -2.57 10.87
N LEU A 101 -9.69 -2.51 9.94
CA LEU A 101 -9.72 -1.63 8.78
C LEU A 101 -10.96 -1.92 7.91
N ALA A 102 -11.27 -3.18 7.67
CA ALA A 102 -12.46 -3.57 6.91
C ALA A 102 -13.76 -3.15 7.61
N SER A 103 -13.83 -3.29 8.94
CA SER A 103 -14.99 -2.84 9.73
C SER A 103 -15.17 -1.33 9.65
N HIS A 104 -14.07 -0.58 9.77
CA HIS A 104 -14.04 0.88 9.62
C HIS A 104 -14.52 1.31 8.22
N TRP A 105 -14.07 0.64 7.17
CA TRP A 105 -14.49 0.90 5.79
C TRP A 105 -15.98 0.63 5.55
N LYS A 106 -16.50 -0.50 6.04
CA LYS A 106 -17.93 -0.84 5.91
C LYS A 106 -18.84 0.20 6.56
N LYS A 107 -18.39 0.79 7.67
CA LYS A 107 -19.12 1.84 8.40
C LYS A 107 -19.06 3.19 7.69
N ASN A 108 -17.87 3.62 7.27
CA ASN A 108 -17.62 5.01 6.92
C ASN A 108 -17.45 5.27 5.42
N TYR A 109 -17.22 4.25 4.59
CA TYR A 109 -16.92 4.39 3.17
C TYR A 109 -17.93 3.68 2.24
N PRO A 110 -19.26 3.71 2.49
CA PRO A 110 -20.22 3.13 1.56
C PRO A 110 -20.17 3.86 0.20
N GLY A 111 -20.25 3.09 -0.88
CA GLY A 111 -20.16 3.56 -2.26
C GLY A 111 -18.73 3.72 -2.79
N TRP A 112 -17.71 3.68 -1.93
CA TRP A 112 -16.31 3.82 -2.37
C TRP A 112 -15.78 2.52 -2.98
N THR A 113 -14.69 2.64 -3.75
CA THR A 113 -13.91 1.47 -4.18
C THR A 113 -12.53 1.50 -3.56
N ALA A 114 -12.13 0.38 -2.95
CA ALA A 114 -10.81 0.24 -2.35
C ALA A 114 -9.94 -0.70 -3.18
N TRP A 115 -8.73 -0.25 -3.50
CA TRP A 115 -7.73 -1.01 -4.23
C TRP A 115 -6.52 -1.25 -3.34
N MET A 116 -6.13 -2.51 -3.21
CA MET A 116 -5.05 -2.91 -2.30
C MET A 116 -4.03 -3.79 -3.02
N LEU A 117 -2.78 -3.35 -3.04
CA LEU A 117 -1.66 -4.13 -3.55
C LEU A 117 -1.04 -4.94 -2.42
N THR A 118 -1.07 -6.26 -2.50
CA THR A 118 -0.51 -7.15 -1.46
C THR A 118 0.01 -8.48 -2.04
N PRO A 119 1.06 -9.08 -1.48
CA PRO A 119 1.42 -10.47 -1.76
C PRO A 119 0.53 -11.49 -1.02
N ASP A 120 -0.24 -11.06 0.00
CA ASP A 120 -1.11 -11.96 0.77
C ASP A 120 -2.41 -12.25 0.02
N LEU A 121 -2.49 -13.44 -0.58
CA LEU A 121 -3.67 -13.92 -1.29
C LEU A 121 -4.86 -14.24 -0.37
N LYS A 122 -4.63 -14.41 0.93
CA LYS A 122 -5.68 -14.70 1.93
C LYS A 122 -6.31 -13.41 2.49
N LEU A 123 -5.77 -12.24 2.14
CA LEU A 123 -6.19 -10.96 2.68
C LEU A 123 -7.69 -10.65 2.47
N PRO A 124 -8.32 -10.88 1.29
CA PRO A 124 -9.76 -10.70 1.13
C PRO A 124 -10.59 -11.48 2.16
N GLY A 125 -10.19 -12.73 2.43
CA GLY A 125 -10.82 -13.59 3.42
C GLY A 125 -10.68 -13.05 4.85
N ARG A 126 -9.48 -12.61 5.24
CA ARG A 126 -9.23 -11.99 6.55
C ARG A 126 -10.04 -10.70 6.75
N MET A 127 -10.15 -9.89 5.71
CA MET A 127 -10.97 -8.67 5.72
C MET A 127 -12.48 -8.95 5.66
N ARG A 128 -12.89 -10.19 5.36
CA ARG A 128 -14.28 -10.57 5.11
C ARG A 128 -14.91 -9.62 4.08
N LEU A 129 -14.17 -9.35 3.01
CA LEU A 129 -14.58 -8.56 1.86
C LEU A 129 -14.39 -9.43 0.62
N LYS A 130 -15.44 -9.51 -0.21
CA LYS A 130 -15.34 -10.17 -1.51
C LYS A 130 -14.70 -9.20 -2.48
N GLU A 131 -13.58 -9.58 -3.07
CA GLU A 131 -12.96 -8.81 -4.14
C GLU A 131 -13.85 -8.81 -5.38
N SER A 132 -14.03 -7.64 -5.98
CA SER A 132 -14.73 -7.46 -7.26
C SER A 132 -13.78 -7.62 -8.45
N ARG A 133 -12.46 -7.46 -8.22
CA ARG A 133 -11.41 -7.69 -9.21
C ARG A 133 -10.12 -8.14 -8.54
N ARG A 134 -9.35 -8.96 -9.24
CA ARG A 134 -8.02 -9.45 -8.83
C ARG A 134 -7.09 -9.34 -10.03
N VAL A 135 -6.06 -8.49 -9.94
CA VAL A 135 -5.11 -8.29 -11.05
C VAL A 135 -3.70 -8.74 -10.61
N PRO A 136 -3.05 -9.67 -11.33
CA PRO A 136 -1.64 -10.00 -11.12
C PRO A 136 -0.73 -8.80 -11.35
N MET A 137 0.21 -8.55 -10.42
CA MET A 137 1.16 -7.44 -10.44
C MET A 137 2.51 -7.87 -9.85
N TRP A 138 3.56 -7.12 -10.13
CA TRP A 138 4.89 -7.33 -9.54
C TRP A 138 5.38 -6.04 -8.88
N ASN A 139 5.71 -6.11 -7.58
CA ASN A 139 6.33 -5.02 -6.84
C ASN A 139 7.83 -5.33 -6.69
N GLY A 140 8.59 -5.04 -7.73
CA GLY A 140 9.96 -5.57 -7.87
C GLY A 140 9.93 -7.10 -8.06
N PRO A 141 10.71 -7.87 -7.30
CA PRO A 141 10.72 -9.34 -7.39
C PRO A 141 9.51 -10.00 -6.70
N ILE A 142 8.68 -9.23 -6.00
CA ILE A 142 7.56 -9.76 -5.21
C ILE A 142 6.33 -9.87 -6.11
N GLU A 143 5.81 -11.08 -6.26
CA GLU A 143 4.51 -11.30 -6.89
C GLU A 143 3.39 -10.82 -5.97
N CYS A 144 2.56 -9.91 -6.46
CA CYS A 144 1.43 -9.35 -5.75
C CYS A 144 0.12 -9.58 -6.50
N ARG A 145 -0.98 -9.32 -5.81
CA ARG A 145 -2.28 -9.03 -6.41
C ARG A 145 -2.69 -7.63 -6.06
N LEU A 146 -3.25 -6.94 -7.06
CA LEU A 146 -4.01 -5.72 -6.87
C LEU A 146 -5.50 -6.13 -6.77
N PHE A 147 -6.01 -6.18 -5.55
CA PHE A 147 -7.40 -6.48 -5.26
C PHE A 147 -8.24 -5.20 -5.33
N ARG A 148 -9.43 -5.29 -5.93
CA ARG A 148 -10.47 -4.26 -5.84
C ARG A 148 -11.59 -4.77 -4.94
N PHE A 149 -12.07 -3.92 -4.05
CA PHE A 149 -13.25 -4.14 -3.21
C PHE A 149 -14.27 -3.05 -3.47
N ASP A 150 -15.53 -3.46 -3.66
CA ASP A 150 -16.65 -2.54 -3.80
C ASP A 150 -17.29 -2.40 -2.42
N LEU A 151 -17.15 -1.23 -1.81
CA LEU A 151 -17.56 -1.00 -0.43
C LEU A 151 -19.04 -0.65 -0.40
N VAL A 152 -19.87 -1.66 -0.20
CA VAL A 152 -21.32 -1.48 -0.05
C VAL A 152 -21.68 -1.21 1.40
N LYS A 153 -22.76 -0.44 1.64
CA LYS A 153 -23.31 -0.24 2.99
C LYS A 153 -23.57 -1.61 3.61
N GLY A 154 -22.99 -1.87 4.78
CA GLY A 154 -23.11 -3.17 5.44
C GLY A 154 -24.57 -3.54 5.65
N GLN A 155 -25.00 -4.69 5.10
CA GLN A 155 -26.25 -5.31 5.53
C GLN A 155 -25.96 -6.00 6.86
N HIS A 156 -26.54 -5.49 7.95
CA HIS A 156 -26.62 -6.28 9.18
C HIS A 156 -27.49 -7.50 8.88
N ARG A 157 -26.89 -8.69 8.81
CA ARG A 157 -27.67 -9.90 9.05
C ARG A 157 -28.13 -9.81 10.50
N GLY A 158 -29.39 -9.45 10.72
CA GLY A 158 -30.05 -9.63 12.01
C GLY A 158 -29.96 -11.11 12.43
N PRO A 159 -30.10 -11.41 13.72
CA PRO A 159 -30.09 -12.80 14.19
C PRO A 159 -31.09 -13.60 13.36
N ALA A 160 -30.62 -14.73 12.79
CA ALA A 160 -31.52 -15.68 12.16
C ALA A 160 -32.57 -16.07 13.19
N GLY A 161 -33.85 -16.01 12.79
CA GLY A 161 -35.02 -16.00 13.65
C GLY A 161 -35.02 -17.04 14.77
N ALA A 162 -35.64 -16.60 15.87
CA ALA A 162 -36.05 -17.37 17.04
C ALA A 162 -36.98 -18.55 16.70
#